data_AF-A0A2U0S5L0-F1
#
_entry.id   AF-A0A2U0S5L0-F1
#
_cell.length_a   1.000
_cell.length_b   1.000
_cell.length_c   1.000
_cell.angle_alpha   90.00
_cell.angle_beta   90.00
_cell.angle_gamma   90.00
#
_symmetry.space_group_name_H-M   'P 1'
#
loop_
_entity.id
_entity.type
_entity.pdbx_description
1 polymer ?
#
loop_
_entity_poly.entity_id
_entity_poly.type
_entity_poly.pdbx_seq_one_letter_code
_entity_poly.pdbx_strand_id
1 'polypeptide(L)'
;MSEQHPRIKREKKTIDKMVHVYCKGKHHPKGKRLCDDCSEFLSYASTRLSKCPFQDEKPTCGKCLVHCYKPEMREKAKKIMK
;
A
#
# COMPACT_ATOMS: atom_id res chain seq x y z
N MET A 1 -10.68 -12.83 17.74
CA MET A 1 -10.20 -11.48 17.38
C MET A 1 -9.33 -11.63 16.14
N SER A 2 -9.59 -10.91 15.05
CA SER A 2 -8.96 -11.18 13.75
C SER A 2 -7.46 -10.86 13.77
N GLU A 3 -6.65 -11.87 14.05
CA GLU A 3 -5.19 -11.82 14.10
C GLU A 3 -4.63 -11.51 12.72
N GLN A 4 -4.39 -10.23 12.44
CA GLN A 4 -3.65 -9.85 11.24
C GLN A 4 -2.19 -10.25 11.40
N HIS A 5 -1.71 -11.13 10.51
CA HIS A 5 -0.35 -11.67 10.57
C HIS A 5 0.72 -10.56 10.63
N PRO A 6 1.80 -10.71 11.41
CA PRO A 6 2.89 -9.73 11.51
C PRO A 6 3.47 -9.31 10.15
N ARG A 7 3.45 -10.20 9.15
CA ARG A 7 3.91 -9.90 7.78
C ARG A 7 3.03 -8.88 7.07
N ILE A 8 1.71 -9.01 7.18
CA ILE A 8 0.74 -8.03 6.66
C ILE A 8 0.89 -6.68 7.36
N LYS A 9 1.10 -6.67 8.69
CA LYS A 9 1.37 -5.45 9.45
C LYS A 9 2.65 -4.75 8.97
N ARG A 10 3.71 -5.50 8.67
CA ARG A 10 4.95 -4.95 8.11
C ARG A 10 4.72 -4.37 6.72
N GLU A 11 4.04 -5.09 5.82
CA GLU A 11 3.73 -4.57 4.48
C GLU A 11 2.90 -3.28 4.52
N LYS A 12 1.88 -3.20 5.39
CA LYS A 12 1.11 -1.97 5.59
C LYS A 12 2.01 -0.80 6.00
N LYS A 13 2.89 -1.02 6.98
CA LYS A 13 3.85 0.02 7.43
C LYS A 13 4.84 0.41 6.34
N THR A 14 5.28 -0.53 5.51
CA THR A 14 6.17 -0.24 4.38
C THR A 14 5.46 0.64 3.35
N ILE A 15 4.25 0.25 2.93
CA ILE A 15 3.46 1.03 1.97
C ILE A 15 3.13 2.41 2.53
N ASP A 16 2.73 2.52 3.80
CA ASP A 16 2.49 3.79 4.50
C ASP A 16 3.68 4.76 4.37
N LYS A 17 4.88 4.29 4.72
CA LYS A 17 6.09 5.10 4.61
C LYS A 17 6.42 5.46 3.17
N MET A 18 6.32 4.51 2.23
CA MET A 18 6.60 4.75 0.81
C MET A 18 5.65 5.79 0.22
N VAL A 19 4.36 5.70 0.54
CA VAL A 19 3.34 6.66 0.12
C VAL A 19 3.64 8.05 0.70
N HIS A 20 4.04 8.14 1.96
CA HIS A 20 4.45 9.40 2.58
C HIS A 20 5.67 10.02 1.87
N VAL A 21 6.70 9.24 1.57
CA VAL A 21 7.90 9.70 0.86
C VAL A 21 7.55 10.17 -0.54
N TYR A 22 6.80 9.37 -1.29
CA TYR A 22 6.36 9.71 -2.64
C TYR A 22 5.48 10.97 -2.63
N CYS A 23 4.47 11.05 -1.77
CA CYS A 23 3.60 12.21 -1.66
C CYS A 23 4.40 13.48 -1.37
N LYS A 24 5.33 13.41 -0.42
CA LYS A 24 6.19 14.54 -0.05
C LYS A 24 7.08 14.99 -1.21
N GLY A 25 7.68 14.09 -1.97
CA GLY A 25 8.58 14.43 -3.07
C GLY A 25 7.89 14.79 -4.40
N LYS A 26 6.75 14.18 -4.70
CA LYS A 26 6.05 14.35 -5.99
C LYS A 26 4.95 15.41 -5.96
N HIS A 27 4.20 15.49 -4.87
CA HIS A 27 3.00 16.31 -4.77
C HIS A 27 3.17 17.53 -3.86
N HIS A 28 4.25 17.60 -3.07
CA HIS A 28 4.51 18.68 -2.10
C HIS A 28 3.24 19.10 -1.33
N PRO A 29 2.61 18.17 -0.60
CA PRO A 29 1.37 18.47 0.11
C PRO A 29 1.60 19.64 1.08
N LYS A 30 0.60 20.54 1.19
CA LYS A 30 0.63 21.65 2.14
C LYS A 30 0.44 21.09 3.56
N GLY A 31 1.55 20.84 4.25
CA GLY A 31 1.59 20.43 5.65
C GLY A 31 2.05 18.98 5.87
N LYS A 32 1.69 18.41 7.03
CA LYS A 32 2.08 17.04 7.44
C LYS A 32 1.16 15.93 6.90
N ARG A 33 0.17 16.26 6.07
CA ARG A 33 -0.84 15.30 5.59
C ARG A 33 -0.50 14.81 4.18
N LEU A 34 -0.90 13.58 3.87
CA LEU A 34 -0.93 13.08 2.50
C LEU A 34 -1.92 13.89 1.66
N CYS A 35 -1.66 14.04 0.36
CA CYS A 35 -2.69 14.51 -0.57
C CYS A 35 -3.82 13.48 -0.70
N ASP A 36 -5.01 13.92 -1.14
CA ASP A 36 -6.17 13.03 -1.33
C ASP A 36 -5.84 11.77 -2.15
N ASP A 37 -5.09 11.91 -3.24
CA ASP A 37 -4.73 10.78 -4.10
C ASP A 37 -3.86 9.73 -3.38
N CYS A 38 -2.89 10.19 -2.59
CA CYS A 38 -2.01 9.31 -1.80
C CYS A 38 -2.75 8.70 -0.60
N SER A 39 -3.62 9.47 0.05
CA SER A 39 -4.47 9.01 1.15
C SER A 39 -5.45 7.92 0.69
N GLU A 40 -6.09 8.13 -0.46
CA GLU A 40 -7.00 7.17 -1.08
C GLU A 40 -6.27 5.87 -1.43
N PHE A 41 -5.09 5.97 -2.07
CA PHE A 41 -4.27 4.80 -2.37
C PHE A 41 -3.87 4.04 -1.10
N LEU A 42 -3.45 4.74 -0.05
CA LEU A 42 -3.04 4.12 1.21
C LEU A 42 -4.21 3.40 1.90
N SER A 43 -5.39 4.01 1.92
CA SER A 43 -6.60 3.42 2.46
C SER A 43 -7.04 2.19 1.65
N TYR A 44 -6.97 2.29 0.32
CA TYR A 44 -7.22 1.17 -0.60
C TYR A 44 -6.26 0.00 -0.34
N ALA A 45 -4.95 0.28 -0.32
CA ALA A 45 -3.91 -0.71 -0.07
C ALA A 45 -4.07 -1.40 1.29
N SER A 46 -4.33 -0.62 2.33
CA SER A 46 -4.53 -1.12 3.70
C SER A 46 -5.75 -2.03 3.81
N THR A 47 -6.86 -1.65 3.17
CA THR A 47 -8.08 -2.46 3.13
C THR A 47 -7.85 -3.78 2.41
N ARG A 48 -7.16 -3.76 1.27
CA ARG A 48 -6.82 -4.98 0.52
C ARG A 48 -5.88 -5.89 1.28
N LEU A 49 -4.90 -5.33 1.98
CA LEU A 49 -3.98 -6.07 2.83
C LEU A 49 -4.69 -6.73 4.01
N SER A 50 -5.64 -6.05 4.65
CA SER A 50 -6.47 -6.64 5.72
C SER A 50 -7.25 -7.86 5.24
N LYS A 51 -7.69 -7.86 3.97
CA LYS A 51 -8.48 -8.93 3.35
C LYS A 51 -7.64 -9.91 2.55
N CYS A 52 -6.32 -9.88 2.68
CA CYS A 52 -5.44 -10.73 1.89
C CYS A 52 -5.57 -12.19 2.35
N PRO A 53 -5.91 -13.13 1.44
CA PRO A 53 -6.05 -14.54 1.79
C PRO A 53 -4.71 -15.22 2.07
N PHE A 54 -3.61 -14.71 1.47
CA PHE A 54 -2.29 -15.31 1.61
C PHE A 54 -1.58 -15.01 2.93
N GLN A 55 -2.03 -14.02 3.70
CA GLN A 55 -1.47 -13.65 5.03
C GLN A 55 0.07 -13.73 5.09
N ASP A 56 0.63 -14.80 5.65
CA ASP A 56 2.09 -15.00 5.80
C ASP A 56 2.79 -15.54 4.55
N GLU A 57 2.11 -16.36 3.76
CA GLU A 57 2.64 -16.91 2.50
C GLU A 57 2.64 -15.88 1.37
N LYS A 58 2.20 -14.65 1.64
CA LYS A 58 2.13 -13.60 0.62
C LYS A 58 3.55 -13.28 0.10
N PRO A 59 3.81 -13.50 -1.20
CA PRO A 59 5.03 -13.00 -1.84
C PRO A 59 4.91 -11.48 -2.06
N THR A 60 5.95 -10.84 -2.57
CA THR A 60 5.88 -9.42 -2.93
C THR A 60 4.71 -9.16 -3.89
N CYS A 61 4.06 -7.99 -3.80
CA CYS A 61 2.86 -7.67 -4.58
C CYS A 61 3.03 -7.90 -6.11
N GLY A 62 4.24 -7.75 -6.65
CA GLY A 62 4.56 -8.03 -8.05
C GLY A 62 4.62 -9.51 -8.43
N LYS A 63 4.86 -10.41 -7.46
CA LYS A 63 4.90 -11.88 -7.62
C LYS A 63 3.66 -12.58 -7.04
N CYS A 64 2.66 -11.80 -6.63
CA CYS A 64 1.45 -12.33 -5.99
C CYS A 64 0.59 -13.09 -6.99
N LEU A 65 0.25 -14.35 -6.65
CA LEU A 65 -0.55 -15.23 -7.49
C LEU A 65 -1.94 -14.66 -7.79
N VAL A 66 -2.57 -14.02 -6.79
CA VAL A 66 -3.80 -13.24 -6.98
C VAL A 66 -3.46 -11.77 -6.86
N HIS A 67 -3.61 -11.05 -7.97
CA HIS A 67 -3.46 -9.60 -7.94
C HIS A 67 -4.75 -8.92 -7.49
N CYS A 68 -4.81 -8.58 -6.21
CA CYS A 68 -5.95 -7.89 -5.60
C CYS A 68 -6.00 -6.37 -5.83
N TYR A 69 -5.02 -5.80 -6.56
CA TYR A 69 -5.00 -4.38 -6.94
C TYR A 69 -5.53 -4.21 -8.36
N LYS A 70 -6.43 -3.24 -8.52
CA LYS A 70 -6.87 -2.75 -9.84
C LYS A 70 -5.64 -2.34 -10.67
N PRO A 71 -5.67 -2.51 -11.99
CA PRO A 71 -4.53 -2.18 -12.86
C PRO A 71 -4.03 -0.74 -12.64
N GLU A 72 -4.93 0.24 -12.54
CA GLU A 72 -4.59 1.64 -12.26
C GLU A 72 -3.87 1.83 -10.92
N MET A 73 -4.37 1.19 -9.86
CA MET A 73 -3.74 1.23 -8.54
C MET A 73 -2.39 0.51 -8.53
N ARG A 74 -2.20 -0.50 -9.38
CA ARG A 74 -0.92 -1.21 -9.52
C ARG A 74 0.14 -0.33 -10.17
N GLU A 75 -0.25 0.45 -11.17
CA GLU A 75 0.63 1.45 -11.78
C GLU A 75 0.98 2.58 -10.80
N LYS A 76 0.02 3.03 -9.97
CA LYS A 76 0.32 3.95 -8.85
C LYS A 76 1.32 3.33 -7.86
N ALA A 77 1.11 2.08 -7.46
CA ALA A 77 2.01 1.37 -6.55
C ALA A 77 3.44 1.29 -7.12
N LYS A 78 3.60 0.98 -8.41
CA LYS A 78 4.91 0.99 -9.09
C LYS A 78 5.56 2.37 -9.08
N LYS A 79 4.79 3.45 -9.28
CA LYS A 79 5.31 4.82 -9.22
C LYS A 79 5.76 5.22 -7.82
N ILE A 80 5.05 4.76 -6.80
CA ILE A 80 5.34 5.05 -5.39
C ILE A 80 6.56 4.27 -4.88
N MET A 81 6.75 3.03 -5.35
CA MET A 81 7.85 2.16 -4.95
C MET A 81 9.15 2.39 -5.75
N LYS A 82 9.16 3.32 -6.71
CA LYS A 82 10.32 3.65 -7.54
C LYS A 82 11.10 4.82 -6.94
#